data_AF-A0A922K374-F1
#
_entry.id   AF-A0A922K374-F1
#
_cell.length_a   1.000
_cell.length_b   1.000
_cell.length_c   1.000
_cell.angle_alpha   90.00
_cell.angle_beta   90.00
_cell.angle_gamma   90.00
#
_symmetry.space_group_name_H-M   'P 1'
#
loop_
_entity.id
_entity.type
_entity.pdbx_description
1 polymer ?
#
loop_
_entity_poly.entity_id
_entity_poly.type
_entity_poly.pdbx_seq_one_letter_code
_entity_poly.pdbx_strand_id
1 'polypeptide(L)'
;MFEYLVEKVRKKIAGWKFRLLSQGGRLILVKHVLSSMSIHLMSVMNVPGSILSRINSLLANFLWGETKNKRKLHWMSWKKVCKPTKEGGLGIRDFKKVQKSLQMKFAFRLIATNNLWTDFFRAKYSRNAHVLAHNKRPTDSRFWKSIISVLPEVMDNVKVLVRGGNASFWFDRWLSSGLLSVGAYDIANLKLRISDCWINNSWNTDLLRELVDADTVADGKMVSRSKGQLLPGNGWFWHNCLLTRISMCMWRSWFNSLAVDDRIQHKGVSLTSACDCCLRRQTEKVSIKGTVIGVIPCLITWCLWKRRCKARMEGKTENADQLQCQNIISRPGRIVKWSRPPEGWFKLNCDGSCRGNPGNTGGGGIIRDSHGLVKGAFSTYYEYGTNNSAELKAIVEGVRLCKRLHMNNIIIESDSKIVVDWIRKRKCTLCSLALFRGDDLCA
;
A
#
# COMPACT_ATOMS: atom_id res chain seq x y z
N MET A 1 -7.75 -16.84 18.61
CA MET A 1 -8.10 -16.52 17.20
C MET A 1 -7.36 -15.28 16.66
N PHE A 2 -7.53 -14.08 17.22
CA PHE A 2 -6.93 -12.86 16.65
C PHE A 2 -5.39 -12.74 16.79
N GLU A 3 -4.78 -13.49 17.70
CA GLU A 3 -3.31 -13.60 17.81
C GLU A 3 -2.64 -14.06 16.51
N TYR A 4 -3.33 -14.91 15.74
CA TYR A 4 -2.84 -15.37 14.44
C TYR A 4 -2.57 -14.19 13.49
N LEU A 5 -3.39 -13.13 13.51
CA LEU A 5 -3.15 -11.93 12.70
C LEU A 5 -1.86 -11.22 13.09
N VAL A 6 -1.65 -11.04 14.39
CA VAL A 6 -0.45 -10.40 14.93
C VAL A 6 0.78 -11.19 14.51
N GLU A 7 0.73 -12.52 14.65
CA GLU A 7 1.83 -13.41 14.31
C GLU A 7 2.10 -13.45 12.80
N LYS A 8 1.05 -13.42 11.97
CA LYS A 8 1.19 -13.36 10.51
C LYS A 8 1.88 -12.06 10.05
N VAL A 9 1.51 -10.92 10.66
CA VAL A 9 2.18 -9.64 10.41
C VAL A 9 3.63 -9.68 10.90
N ARG A 10 3.88 -10.23 12.09
CA ARG A 10 5.23 -10.38 12.66
C ARG A 10 6.14 -11.24 11.77
N LYS A 11 5.67 -12.42 11.35
CA LYS A 11 6.42 -13.31 10.45
C LYS A 11 6.74 -12.63 9.11
N LYS A 12 5.79 -11.88 8.56
CA LYS A 12 6.02 -11.14 7.31
C LYS A 12 7.08 -10.05 7.46
N ILE A 13 7.04 -9.31 8.58
CA ILE A 13 8.07 -8.32 8.92
C ILE A 13 9.44 -8.99 9.11
N ALA A 14 9.50 -10.11 9.83
CA ALA A 14 10.74 -10.83 10.09
C ALA A 14 11.40 -11.40 8.83
N GLY A 15 10.61 -11.78 7.82
CA GLY A 15 11.12 -12.25 6.53
C GLY A 15 11.81 -11.17 5.69
N TRP A 16 11.67 -9.89 6.02
CA TRP A 16 12.32 -8.81 5.28
C TRP A 16 13.65 -8.40 5.92
N LYS A 17 14.73 -8.38 5.11
CA LYS A 17 16.03 -7.87 5.53
C LYS A 17 15.97 -6.36 5.77
N PHE A 18 15.70 -6.00 7.02
CA PHE A 18 15.51 -4.64 7.51
C PHE A 18 16.60 -3.64 7.08
N ARG A 19 17.87 -4.08 6.98
CA ARG A 19 19.03 -3.26 6.59
C ARG A 19 19.06 -2.85 5.12
N LEU A 20 18.30 -3.53 4.25
CA LEU A 20 18.29 -3.26 2.80
C LEU A 20 17.14 -2.32 2.38
N LEU A 21 16.22 -2.01 3.27
CA LEU A 21 15.03 -1.23 2.96
C LEU A 21 15.20 0.23 3.39
N SER A 22 15.05 1.14 2.42
CA SER A 22 14.92 2.58 2.68
C SER A 22 13.64 2.88 3.46
N GLN A 23 13.60 4.03 4.14
CA GLN A 23 12.42 4.49 4.88
C GLN A 23 11.17 4.60 3.99
N GLY A 24 11.35 5.06 2.74
CA GLY A 24 10.28 5.11 1.74
C GLY A 24 9.81 3.71 1.32
N GLY A 25 10.73 2.76 1.15
CA GLY A 25 10.39 1.36 0.87
C GLY A 25 9.57 0.71 1.99
N ARG A 26 9.93 0.96 3.25
CA ARG A 26 9.16 0.50 4.41
C ARG A 26 7.76 1.09 4.44
N LEU A 27 7.62 2.38 4.14
CA LEU A 27 6.32 3.02 4.04
C LEU A 27 5.42 2.34 3.00
N ILE A 28 5.96 2.03 1.82
CA ILE A 28 5.22 1.33 0.75
C ILE A 28 4.77 -0.05 1.23
N LEU A 29 5.66 -0.83 1.85
CA LEU A 29 5.33 -2.16 2.38
C LEU A 29 4.26 -2.10 3.46
N VAL A 30 4.33 -1.13 4.37
CA VAL A 30 3.30 -0.93 5.39
C VAL A 30 1.95 -0.62 4.74
N LYS A 31 1.90 0.31 3.79
CA LYS A 31 0.65 0.75 3.15
C LYS A 31 -0.04 -0.33 2.32
N HIS A 32 0.73 -1.08 1.55
CA HIS A 32 0.18 -1.94 0.49
C HIS A 32 0.18 -3.42 0.87
N VAL A 33 1.17 -3.87 1.66
CA VAL A 33 1.29 -5.29 2.04
C VAL A 33 0.77 -5.50 3.45
N LEU A 34 1.37 -4.87 4.47
CA LEU A 34 1.01 -5.18 5.85
C LEU A 34 -0.41 -4.69 6.20
N SER A 35 -0.81 -3.54 5.68
CA SER A 35 -2.16 -3.01 5.90
C SER A 35 -3.26 -3.85 5.24
N SER A 36 -2.97 -4.54 4.13
CA SER A 36 -3.99 -5.33 3.40
C SER A 36 -4.23 -6.71 4.02
N MET A 37 -3.19 -7.30 4.62
CA MET A 37 -3.26 -8.65 5.23
C MET A 37 -4.38 -8.82 6.27
N SER A 38 -4.70 -7.74 6.99
CA SER A 38 -5.70 -7.78 8.08
C SER A 38 -7.11 -7.40 7.62
N ILE A 39 -7.28 -6.84 6.41
CA ILE A 39 -8.56 -6.29 5.92
C ILE A 39 -9.62 -7.38 5.78
N HIS A 40 -9.26 -8.53 5.20
CA HIS A 40 -10.21 -9.62 5.00
C HIS A 40 -10.85 -10.06 6.32
N LEU A 41 -10.04 -10.26 7.36
CA LEU A 41 -10.56 -10.67 8.66
C LEU A 41 -11.36 -9.56 9.36
N MET A 42 -10.88 -8.31 9.29
CA MET A 42 -11.58 -7.14 9.83
C MET A 42 -12.94 -6.88 9.16
N SER A 43 -13.12 -7.32 7.91
CA SER A 43 -14.38 -7.14 7.19
C SER A 43 -15.51 -8.02 7.74
N VAL A 44 -15.18 -9.18 8.31
CA VAL A 44 -16.16 -10.15 8.81
C VAL A 44 -16.24 -10.15 10.33
N MET A 45 -15.12 -9.84 11.01
CA MET A 45 -15.04 -9.89 12.47
C MET A 45 -14.68 -8.54 13.06
N ASN A 46 -15.34 -8.20 14.17
CA ASN A 46 -14.98 -7.04 14.97
C ASN A 46 -13.71 -7.34 15.78
N VAL A 47 -12.56 -6.88 15.32
CA VAL A 47 -11.27 -7.10 15.99
C VAL A 47 -11.18 -6.22 17.25
N PRO A 48 -10.81 -6.77 18.42
CA PRO A 48 -10.64 -5.99 19.63
C PRO A 48 -9.62 -4.86 19.48
N GLY A 49 -9.89 -3.72 20.12
CA GLY A 49 -9.02 -2.54 20.05
C GLY A 49 -7.60 -2.80 20.55
N SER A 50 -7.41 -3.72 21.50
CA SER A 50 -6.09 -4.13 22.01
C SER A 50 -5.22 -4.79 20.94
N ILE A 51 -5.81 -5.67 20.13
CA ILE A 51 -5.12 -6.33 19.01
C ILE A 51 -4.77 -5.31 17.92
N LEU A 52 -5.71 -4.43 17.58
CA LEU A 52 -5.46 -3.36 16.61
C LEU A 52 -4.31 -2.45 17.04
N SER A 53 -4.25 -2.09 18.31
CA SER A 53 -3.14 -1.32 18.88
C SER A 53 -1.80 -2.07 18.77
N ARG A 54 -1.78 -3.39 19.06
CA ARG A 54 -0.56 -4.21 18.91
C ARG A 54 -0.08 -4.29 17.47
N ILE A 55 -0.98 -4.46 16.50
CA ILE A 55 -0.62 -4.44 15.08
C ILE A 55 -0.08 -3.06 14.68
N ASN A 56 -0.75 -1.97 15.09
CA ASN A 56 -0.27 -0.61 14.85
C ASN A 56 1.14 -0.37 15.42
N SER A 57 1.43 -0.89 16.62
CA SER A 57 2.76 -0.82 17.21
C SER A 57 3.81 -1.58 16.39
N LEU A 58 3.49 -2.78 15.88
CA LEU A 58 4.39 -3.53 14.98
C LEU A 58 4.67 -2.76 13.68
N LEU A 59 3.64 -2.13 13.09
CA LEU A 59 3.81 -1.31 11.89
C LEU A 59 4.65 -0.06 12.16
N ALA A 60 4.43 0.60 13.30
CA ALA A 60 5.19 1.77 13.72
C ALA A 60 6.67 1.42 13.94
N ASN A 61 6.94 0.31 14.62
CA ASN A 61 8.29 -0.18 14.87
C ASN A 61 8.98 -0.60 13.58
N PHE A 62 8.27 -1.25 12.66
CA PHE A 62 8.82 -1.58 11.35
C PHE A 62 9.12 -0.32 10.52
N LEU A 63 8.22 0.67 10.54
CA LEU A 63 8.42 1.93 9.82
C LEU A 63 9.65 2.67 10.36
N TRP A 64 9.66 3.02 11.65
CA TRP A 64 10.75 3.82 12.26
C TRP A 64 12.05 3.05 12.44
N GLY A 65 11.92 1.74 12.54
CA GLY A 65 12.97 0.83 12.23
C GLY A 65 13.72 0.26 13.43
N GLU A 66 12.97 -0.51 14.21
CA GLU A 66 13.50 -1.30 15.32
C GLU A 66 14.50 -2.35 14.83
N THR A 67 15.70 -2.36 15.42
CA THR A 67 16.67 -3.45 15.27
C THR A 67 16.61 -4.28 16.55
N LYS A 68 16.80 -5.61 16.46
CA LYS A 68 16.53 -6.67 17.47
C LYS A 68 16.78 -6.40 18.96
N ASN A 69 17.39 -5.29 19.39
CA ASN A 69 17.44 -4.85 20.80
C ASN A 69 17.64 -3.33 21.02
N LYS A 70 17.47 -2.47 20.01
CA LYS A 70 17.54 -1.00 20.16
C LYS A 70 16.27 -0.37 19.63
N ARG A 71 15.45 0.20 20.52
CA ARG A 71 14.29 1.00 20.15
C ARG A 71 14.76 2.26 19.43
N LYS A 72 14.48 2.37 18.13
CA LYS A 72 14.68 3.65 17.43
C LYS A 72 13.59 4.62 17.85
N LEU A 73 13.98 5.86 18.10
CA LEU A 73 13.06 6.93 18.46
C LEU A 73 11.98 7.11 17.38
N HIS A 74 10.72 7.11 17.79
CA HIS A 74 9.61 7.47 16.92
C HIS A 74 9.59 9.00 16.78
N TRP A 75 9.91 9.49 15.57
CA TRP A 75 10.00 10.93 15.31
C TRP A 75 8.64 11.63 15.23
N MET A 76 7.57 10.86 15.03
CA MET A 76 6.20 11.36 15.01
C MET A 76 5.23 10.33 15.56
N SER A 77 4.17 10.80 16.21
CA SER A 77 3.11 9.93 16.71
C SER A 77 2.40 9.19 15.59
N TRP A 78 2.05 7.92 15.82
CA TRP A 78 1.38 7.08 14.84
C TRP A 78 0.05 7.67 14.34
N LYS A 79 -0.70 8.36 15.22
CA LYS A 79 -1.94 9.06 14.85
C LYS A 79 -1.72 10.15 13.79
N LYS A 80 -0.64 10.94 13.90
CA LYS A 80 -0.29 11.96 12.89
C LYS A 80 0.19 11.29 11.60
N VAL A 81 0.98 10.22 11.71
CA VAL A 81 1.44 9.42 10.57
C VAL A 81 0.27 8.81 9.77
N CYS A 82 -0.80 8.37 10.43
CA CYS A 82 -1.97 7.76 9.77
C CYS A 82 -2.92 8.78 9.11
N LYS A 83 -2.66 10.09 9.22
CA LYS A 83 -3.47 11.07 8.48
C LYS A 83 -3.30 10.90 6.96
N PRO A 84 -4.29 11.30 6.16
CA PRO A 84 -4.12 11.40 4.71
C PRO A 84 -2.90 12.27 4.36
N THR A 85 -2.28 12.02 3.21
CA THR A 85 -1.17 12.86 2.71
C THR A 85 -1.59 14.32 2.60
N LYS A 86 -2.82 14.58 2.14
CA LYS A 86 -3.43 15.92 2.05
C LYS A 86 -3.51 16.67 3.39
N GLU A 87 -3.58 15.95 4.51
CA GLU A 87 -3.62 16.49 5.87
C GLU A 87 -2.26 16.35 6.59
N GLY A 88 -1.20 15.96 5.86
CA GLY A 88 0.16 15.89 6.38
C GLY A 88 0.57 14.60 7.03
N GLY A 89 -0.26 13.58 6.98
CA GLY A 89 0.21 12.25 7.35
C GLY A 89 0.96 11.59 6.21
N LEU A 90 1.37 10.35 6.46
CA LEU A 90 1.96 9.52 5.43
C LEU A 90 0.91 8.77 4.63
N GLY A 91 -0.39 8.86 4.94
CA GLY A 91 -1.44 8.12 4.25
C GLY A 91 -1.46 6.62 4.58
N ILE A 92 -0.98 6.25 5.78
CA ILE A 92 -1.17 4.90 6.33
C ILE A 92 -2.59 4.82 6.89
N ARG A 93 -3.31 3.73 6.60
CA ARG A 93 -4.69 3.57 7.05
C ARG A 93 -4.72 3.13 8.52
N ASP A 94 -5.41 3.89 9.37
CA ASP A 94 -5.68 3.48 10.75
C ASP A 94 -6.70 2.34 10.77
N PHE A 95 -6.32 1.18 11.30
CA PHE A 95 -7.17 -0.01 11.32
C PHE A 95 -8.48 0.19 12.08
N LYS A 96 -8.54 1.04 13.11
CA LYS A 96 -9.81 1.34 13.80
C LYS A 96 -10.78 2.03 12.85
N LYS A 97 -10.27 3.00 12.07
CA LYS A 97 -11.06 3.70 11.05
C LYS A 97 -11.44 2.79 9.88
N VAL A 98 -10.54 1.90 9.46
CA VAL A 98 -10.82 0.90 8.42
C VAL A 98 -11.91 -0.08 8.86
N GLN A 99 -11.86 -0.58 10.09
CA GLN A 99 -12.88 -1.49 10.60
C GLN A 99 -14.25 -0.79 10.66
N LYS A 100 -14.31 0.44 11.17
CA LYS A 100 -15.53 1.25 11.17
C LYS A 100 -16.05 1.51 9.76
N SER A 101 -15.19 1.84 8.80
CA SER A 101 -15.63 2.10 7.42
C SER A 101 -16.14 0.84 6.70
N LEU A 102 -15.56 -0.33 6.98
CA LEU A 102 -16.08 -1.61 6.48
C LEU A 102 -17.46 -1.91 7.06
N GLN A 103 -17.67 -1.68 8.37
CA GLN A 103 -18.99 -1.81 9.01
C GLN A 103 -20.01 -0.85 8.38
N MET A 104 -19.64 0.40 8.15
CA MET A 104 -20.49 1.39 7.48
C MET A 104 -20.85 0.96 6.06
N LYS A 105 -19.93 0.34 5.33
CA LYS A 105 -20.20 -0.20 3.99
C LYS A 105 -21.27 -1.30 4.04
N PHE A 106 -21.24 -2.18 5.03
CA PHE A 106 -22.28 -3.20 5.21
C PHE A 106 -23.60 -2.59 5.65
N ALA A 107 -23.58 -1.63 6.58
CA ALA A 107 -24.77 -0.88 6.99
C ALA A 107 -25.44 -0.19 5.79
N PHE A 108 -24.65 0.49 4.96
CA PHE A 108 -25.15 1.14 3.75
C PHE A 108 -25.74 0.15 2.74
N ARG A 109 -25.09 -1.00 2.53
CA ARG A 109 -25.64 -2.06 1.66
C ARG A 109 -26.96 -2.60 2.19
N LEU A 110 -27.08 -2.75 3.50
CA LEU A 110 -28.29 -3.25 4.15
C LEU A 110 -29.51 -2.35 3.92
N ILE A 111 -29.30 -1.03 3.85
CA ILE A 111 -30.38 -0.07 3.57
C ILE A 111 -30.61 0.12 2.05
N ALA A 112 -29.54 0.12 1.24
CA ALA A 112 -29.62 0.56 -0.15
C ALA A 112 -29.87 -0.58 -1.16
N THR A 113 -29.59 -1.84 -0.81
CA THR A 113 -29.68 -2.97 -1.74
C THR A 113 -30.70 -4.00 -1.28
N ASN A 114 -31.29 -4.71 -2.25
CA ASN A 114 -32.17 -5.85 -2.03
C ASN A 114 -31.51 -7.08 -2.66
N ASN A 115 -30.91 -7.93 -1.84
CA ASN A 115 -30.28 -9.18 -2.22
C ASN A 115 -30.47 -10.22 -1.12
N LEU A 116 -30.15 -11.49 -1.42
CA LEU A 116 -30.31 -12.60 -0.48
C LEU A 116 -29.63 -12.33 0.88
N TRP A 117 -28.49 -11.64 0.90
CA TRP A 117 -27.82 -11.27 2.14
C TRP A 117 -28.64 -10.25 2.95
N THR A 118 -29.14 -9.17 2.33
CA THR A 118 -29.98 -8.18 3.03
C THR A 118 -31.27 -8.82 3.53
N ASP A 119 -31.88 -9.69 2.74
CA ASP A 119 -33.16 -10.32 3.06
C ASP A 119 -33.00 -11.29 4.24
N PHE A 120 -31.93 -12.09 4.25
CA PHE A 120 -31.59 -12.94 5.39
C PHE A 120 -31.43 -12.12 6.68
N PHE A 121 -30.68 -11.02 6.64
CA PHE A 121 -30.44 -10.20 7.83
C PHE A 121 -31.71 -9.49 8.31
N ARG A 122 -32.53 -8.96 7.39
CA ARG A 122 -33.83 -8.35 7.71
C ARG A 122 -34.80 -9.37 8.31
N ALA A 123 -34.88 -10.57 7.76
CA ALA A 123 -35.74 -11.64 8.28
C ALA A 123 -35.28 -12.10 9.68
N LYS A 124 -33.98 -12.33 9.85
CA LYS A 124 -33.41 -12.84 11.10
C LYS A 124 -33.47 -11.86 12.26
N TYR A 125 -33.09 -10.61 12.02
CA TYR A 125 -32.92 -9.62 13.09
C TYR A 125 -34.07 -8.63 13.17
N SER A 126 -34.55 -8.16 12.03
CA SER A 126 -35.58 -7.10 11.98
C SER A 126 -37.01 -7.63 11.88
N ARG A 127 -37.25 -8.93 11.61
CA ARG A 127 -38.59 -9.55 11.51
C ARG A 127 -39.58 -8.72 10.67
N ASN A 128 -39.11 -8.18 9.54
CA ASN A 128 -39.86 -7.28 8.63
C ASN A 128 -40.21 -5.88 9.21
N ALA A 129 -39.58 -5.46 10.31
CA ALA A 129 -39.54 -4.06 10.73
C ALA A 129 -38.35 -3.32 10.07
N HIS A 130 -38.37 -1.98 10.12
CA HIS A 130 -37.26 -1.18 9.62
C HIS A 130 -35.99 -1.40 10.46
N VAL A 131 -34.82 -1.42 9.83
CA VAL A 131 -33.55 -1.78 10.50
C VAL A 131 -33.20 -0.81 11.64
N LEU A 132 -33.58 0.47 11.52
CA LEU A 132 -33.38 1.47 12.57
C LEU A 132 -34.29 1.29 13.79
N ALA A 133 -35.43 0.61 13.63
CA ALA A 133 -36.33 0.31 14.74
C ALA A 133 -35.82 -0.88 15.59
N HIS A 134 -34.69 -1.50 15.21
CA HIS A 134 -34.14 -2.66 15.93
C HIS A 134 -33.42 -2.26 17.21
N ASN A 135 -33.96 -2.69 18.35
CA ASN A 135 -33.27 -2.64 19.64
C ASN A 135 -32.28 -3.79 19.80
N LYS A 136 -31.04 -3.48 20.18
CA LYS A 136 -29.95 -4.46 20.34
C LYS A 136 -30.32 -5.53 21.39
N ARG A 137 -30.26 -6.81 21.00
CA ARG A 137 -30.55 -7.94 21.90
C ARG A 137 -29.26 -8.64 22.34
N PRO A 138 -29.20 -9.25 23.54
CA PRO A 138 -28.04 -10.02 23.98
C PRO A 138 -27.69 -11.17 23.02
N THR A 139 -28.69 -11.83 22.44
CA THR A 139 -28.58 -12.94 21.48
C THR A 139 -28.09 -12.52 20.09
N ASP A 140 -28.07 -11.23 19.77
CA ASP A 140 -27.64 -10.77 18.45
C ASP A 140 -26.18 -11.09 18.18
N SER A 141 -25.87 -11.39 16.92
CA SER A 141 -24.49 -11.69 16.53
C SER A 141 -23.58 -10.48 16.72
N ARG A 142 -22.31 -10.73 17.06
CA ARG A 142 -21.30 -9.66 17.21
C ARG A 142 -21.15 -8.82 15.94
N PHE A 143 -21.28 -9.45 14.77
CA PHE A 143 -21.27 -8.77 13.48
C PHE A 143 -22.47 -7.83 13.35
N TRP A 144 -23.70 -8.31 13.61
CA TRP A 144 -24.90 -7.48 13.57
C TRP A 144 -24.83 -6.29 14.52
N LYS A 145 -24.43 -6.51 15.78
CA LYS A 145 -24.23 -5.44 16.76
C LYS A 145 -23.26 -4.37 16.28
N SER A 146 -22.22 -4.77 15.54
CA SER A 146 -21.25 -3.83 14.96
C SER A 146 -21.83 -2.99 13.81
N ILE A 147 -22.68 -3.57 12.98
CA ILE A 147 -23.40 -2.85 11.91
C ILE A 147 -24.39 -1.85 12.52
N ILE A 148 -25.23 -2.29 13.45
CA ILE A 148 -26.21 -1.43 14.12
C ILE A 148 -25.53 -0.28 14.87
N SER A 149 -24.34 -0.50 15.43
CA SER A 149 -23.60 0.56 16.12
C SER A 149 -23.18 1.74 15.24
N VAL A 150 -22.97 1.52 13.94
CA VAL A 150 -22.56 2.57 12.98
C VAL A 150 -23.71 3.09 12.13
N LEU A 151 -24.87 2.44 12.21
CA LEU A 151 -26.03 2.73 11.36
C LEU A 151 -26.56 4.17 11.51
N PRO A 152 -26.68 4.75 12.73
CA PRO A 152 -27.11 6.15 12.87
C PRO A 152 -26.21 7.13 12.11
N GLU A 153 -24.89 7.00 12.26
CA GLU A 153 -23.92 7.85 11.55
C GLU A 153 -23.98 7.66 10.03
N VAL A 154 -24.36 6.47 9.54
CA VAL A 154 -24.59 6.26 8.11
C VAL A 154 -25.83 7.01 7.65
N MET A 155 -26.94 6.93 8.39
CA MET A 155 -28.19 7.64 8.05
C MET A 155 -28.03 9.15 8.05
N ASP A 156 -27.22 9.70 8.97
CA ASP A 156 -26.87 11.12 8.99
C ASP A 156 -26.14 11.59 7.73
N ASN A 157 -25.58 10.67 6.94
CA ASN A 157 -24.82 10.96 5.72
C ASN A 157 -25.48 10.39 4.45
N VAL A 158 -26.72 9.88 4.55
CA VAL A 158 -27.48 9.31 3.43
C VAL A 158 -28.77 10.10 3.22
N LYS A 159 -29.13 10.31 1.95
CA LYS A 159 -30.42 10.86 1.54
C LYS A 159 -31.12 9.85 0.63
N VAL A 160 -32.40 9.59 0.90
CA VAL A 160 -33.22 8.68 0.10
C VAL A 160 -33.93 9.48 -0.99
N LEU A 161 -33.81 9.01 -2.23
CA LEU A 161 -34.53 9.55 -3.38
C LEU A 161 -35.86 8.82 -3.51
N VAL A 162 -36.97 9.51 -3.23
CA VAL A 162 -38.31 8.96 -3.35
C VAL A 162 -38.68 8.91 -4.83
N ARG A 163 -38.87 7.69 -5.37
CA ARG A 163 -39.37 7.49 -6.74
C ARG A 163 -40.71 6.76 -6.75
N GLY A 164 -40.78 5.60 -6.12
CA GLY A 164 -41.97 4.74 -6.09
C GLY A 164 -42.58 4.52 -4.71
N GLY A 165 -42.31 5.41 -3.74
CA GLY A 165 -42.96 5.39 -2.41
C GLY A 165 -42.61 4.25 -1.45
N ASN A 166 -41.80 3.26 -1.85
CA ASN A 166 -41.41 2.12 -1.00
C ASN A 166 -40.52 2.44 0.21
N ALA A 167 -40.06 3.69 0.36
CA ALA A 167 -39.28 4.12 1.50
C ALA A 167 -40.15 4.27 2.75
N SER A 168 -39.56 4.08 3.92
CA SER A 168 -40.23 4.27 5.20
C SER A 168 -40.50 5.75 5.45
N PHE A 169 -41.73 6.08 5.87
CA PHE A 169 -42.08 7.46 6.19
C PHE A 169 -41.25 8.00 7.36
N TRP A 170 -41.10 7.21 8.42
CA TRP A 170 -40.46 7.63 9.68
C TRP A 170 -38.94 7.49 9.70
N PHE A 171 -38.44 6.39 9.13
CA PHE A 171 -37.08 5.92 9.36
C PHE A 171 -36.13 6.09 8.17
N ASP A 172 -36.62 6.55 7.02
CA ASP A 172 -35.76 6.93 5.90
C ASP A 172 -35.59 8.45 5.84
N ARG A 173 -34.39 8.90 5.50
CA ARG A 173 -34.10 10.33 5.37
C ARG A 173 -34.45 10.84 3.97
N TRP A 174 -35.72 11.10 3.75
CA TRP A 174 -36.22 11.70 2.50
C TRP A 174 -36.35 13.23 2.58
N LEU A 175 -36.45 13.79 3.80
CA LEU A 175 -36.44 15.25 4.06
C LEU A 175 -35.02 15.79 4.33
N SER A 176 -34.82 17.09 4.09
CA SER A 176 -33.56 17.78 4.43
C SER A 176 -33.39 18.01 5.92
N SER A 177 -34.50 18.14 6.66
CA SER A 177 -34.54 18.42 8.10
C SER A 177 -34.05 17.26 8.95
N GLY A 178 -34.15 16.01 8.48
CA GLY A 178 -33.69 14.85 9.24
C GLY A 178 -34.61 13.64 9.10
N LEU A 179 -34.51 12.73 10.07
CA LEU A 179 -35.42 11.60 10.25
C LEU A 179 -36.61 12.08 11.09
N LEU A 180 -37.84 11.84 10.63
CA LEU A 180 -39.05 12.22 11.36
C LEU A 180 -39.20 11.44 12.67
N SER A 181 -38.63 10.23 12.75
CA SER A 181 -38.63 9.42 13.98
C SER A 181 -37.90 10.06 15.18
N VAL A 182 -37.11 11.11 14.97
CA VAL A 182 -36.33 11.77 16.04
C VAL A 182 -37.16 12.86 16.76
N GLY A 183 -38.24 13.35 16.15
CA GLY A 183 -39.12 14.38 16.72
C GLY A 183 -40.52 13.91 17.10
N ALA A 184 -40.91 12.69 16.72
CA ALA A 184 -42.24 12.14 17.02
C ALA A 184 -42.27 11.51 18.43
N TYR A 185 -43.17 12.00 19.29
CA TYR A 185 -43.37 11.47 20.65
C TYR A 185 -44.15 10.15 20.67
N ASP A 186 -44.94 9.87 19.62
CA ASP A 186 -45.65 8.60 19.46
C ASP A 186 -45.73 8.21 17.98
N ILE A 187 -44.93 7.23 17.56
CA ILE A 187 -44.89 6.79 16.15
C ILE A 187 -46.02 5.78 15.94
N ALA A 188 -47.20 6.26 15.54
CA ALA A 188 -48.27 5.41 15.05
C ALA A 188 -47.84 4.73 13.72
N ASN A 189 -48.10 3.42 13.61
CA ASN A 189 -47.81 2.59 12.44
C ASN A 189 -46.34 2.66 11.94
N LEU A 190 -45.45 1.92 12.61
CA LEU A 190 -44.03 1.75 12.27
C LEU A 190 -43.75 1.24 10.83
N LYS A 191 -44.78 0.76 10.11
CA LYS A 191 -44.67 0.21 8.75
C LYS A 191 -45.15 1.19 7.66
N LEU A 192 -45.60 2.39 8.02
CA LEU A 192 -46.09 3.40 7.09
C LEU A 192 -45.04 3.71 6.01
N ARG A 193 -45.46 3.65 4.75
CA ARG A 193 -44.63 3.98 3.59
C ARG A 193 -45.00 5.34 3.04
N ILE A 194 -44.07 5.95 2.30
CA ILE A 194 -44.33 7.22 1.62
C ILE A 194 -45.45 7.08 0.57
N SER A 195 -45.58 5.91 -0.07
CA SER A 195 -46.69 5.62 -0.99
C SER A 195 -48.06 5.73 -0.33
N ASP A 196 -48.16 5.41 0.95
CA ASP A 196 -49.45 5.36 1.67
C ASP A 196 -49.93 6.77 2.00
N CYS A 197 -49.00 7.73 2.08
CA CYS A 197 -49.28 9.16 2.30
C CYS A 197 -49.43 9.96 0.98
N TRP A 198 -49.28 9.32 -0.18
CA TRP A 198 -49.32 9.95 -1.50
C TRP A 198 -50.50 9.42 -2.32
N ILE A 199 -51.55 10.22 -2.46
CA ILE A 199 -52.82 9.84 -3.09
C ILE A 199 -53.11 10.80 -4.24
N ASN A 200 -53.48 10.30 -5.43
CA ASN A 200 -53.89 11.13 -6.57
C ASN A 200 -52.89 12.24 -6.98
N ASN A 201 -51.59 11.93 -7.03
CA ASN A 201 -50.52 12.88 -7.35
C ASN A 201 -50.37 14.07 -6.38
N SER A 202 -50.98 13.98 -5.19
CA SER A 202 -50.78 14.94 -4.11
C SER A 202 -50.52 14.23 -2.78
N TRP A 203 -49.93 14.96 -1.85
CA TRP A 203 -49.82 14.49 -0.48
C TRP A 203 -51.21 14.49 0.18
N ASN A 204 -51.52 13.45 0.95
CA ASN A 204 -52.69 13.46 1.81
C ASN A 204 -52.44 14.45 2.97
N THR A 205 -52.92 15.68 2.80
CA THR A 205 -52.69 16.78 3.75
C THR A 205 -53.34 16.56 5.10
N ASP A 206 -54.45 15.84 5.14
CA ASP A 206 -55.19 15.57 6.38
C ASP A 206 -54.42 14.55 7.22
N LEU A 207 -53.94 13.48 6.59
CA LEU A 207 -53.06 12.49 7.23
C LEU A 207 -51.72 13.11 7.66
N LEU A 208 -51.12 13.98 6.85
CA LEU A 208 -49.84 14.62 7.22
C LEU A 208 -49.97 15.58 8.40
N ARG A 209 -51.09 16.32 8.51
CA ARG A 209 -51.36 17.22 9.65
C ARG A 209 -51.59 16.46 10.95
N GLU A 210 -52.13 15.24 10.86
CA GLU A 210 -52.28 14.35 12.01
C GLU A 210 -50.95 13.73 12.45
N LEU A 211 -50.03 13.50 11.51
CA LEU A 211 -48.77 12.78 11.76
C LEU A 211 -47.55 13.67 12.07
N VAL A 212 -47.51 14.93 11.63
CA VAL A 212 -46.31 15.79 11.72
C VAL A 212 -46.68 17.23 12.07
N ASP A 213 -46.01 17.82 13.06
CA ASP A 213 -46.16 19.24 13.42
C ASP A 213 -45.74 20.17 12.26
N ALA A 214 -46.49 21.27 12.08
CA ALA A 214 -46.44 22.18 10.93
C ALA A 214 -45.05 22.81 10.65
N ASP A 215 -44.17 22.89 11.66
CA ASP A 215 -42.85 23.52 11.56
C ASP A 215 -41.77 22.64 10.89
N THR A 216 -42.04 21.35 10.67
CA THR A 216 -41.01 20.38 10.20
C THR A 216 -40.71 20.48 8.70
N VAL A 217 -41.48 21.29 7.95
CA VAL A 217 -41.42 21.41 6.48
C VAL A 217 -40.41 22.46 6.01
N ALA A 218 -39.94 23.35 6.89
CA ALA A 218 -39.07 24.46 6.54
C ALA A 218 -37.72 24.37 7.27
N ASP A 219 -36.78 23.57 6.76
CA ASP A 219 -35.38 24.01 6.73
C ASP A 219 -34.44 23.07 5.98
N GLY A 220 -33.68 23.66 5.06
CA GLY A 220 -32.67 23.01 4.23
C GLY A 220 -31.29 23.57 4.54
N LYS A 221 -30.69 23.18 5.66
CA LYS A 221 -29.25 23.39 5.89
C LYS A 221 -28.50 22.07 5.82
N MET A 222 -27.76 21.89 4.73
CA MET A 222 -26.80 20.81 4.54
C MET A 222 -25.68 20.92 5.58
N VAL A 223 -25.57 19.94 6.47
CA VAL A 223 -24.34 19.76 7.27
C VAL A 223 -23.28 19.17 6.35
N SER A 224 -22.53 20.04 5.66
CA SER A 224 -21.32 19.62 4.96
C SER A 224 -20.27 19.25 6.00
N ARG A 225 -19.71 18.03 5.92
CA ARG A 225 -18.51 17.68 6.69
C ARG A 225 -17.41 18.70 6.38
N SER A 226 -16.92 19.39 7.41
CA SER A 226 -15.68 20.14 7.32
C SER A 226 -14.54 19.17 7.00
N LYS A 227 -14.07 19.18 5.75
CA LYS A 227 -12.80 18.54 5.41
C LYS A 227 -11.73 19.17 6.32
N GLY A 228 -10.89 18.35 6.93
CA GLY A 228 -9.77 18.86 7.74
C GLY A 228 -8.95 19.85 6.92
N GLN A 229 -8.41 20.87 7.58
CA GLN A 229 -7.62 21.92 6.94
C GLN A 229 -6.51 21.29 6.09
N LEU A 230 -6.56 21.54 4.79
CA LEU A 230 -5.56 21.07 3.84
C LEU A 230 -4.22 21.72 4.17
N LEU A 231 -3.13 20.96 4.07
CA LEU A 231 -1.83 21.54 4.33
C LEU A 231 -1.32 22.37 3.14
N PRO A 232 -0.89 23.61 3.38
CA PRO A 232 -0.13 24.39 2.41
C PRO A 232 1.13 23.61 2.00
N GLY A 233 1.40 23.51 0.69
CA GLY A 233 2.60 22.86 0.17
C GLY A 233 2.53 21.32 0.05
N ASN A 234 1.38 20.68 0.31
CA ASN A 234 1.24 19.22 0.15
C ASN A 234 1.63 18.72 -1.26
N GLY A 235 1.35 19.51 -2.29
CA GLY A 235 1.74 19.20 -3.68
C GLY A 235 3.25 19.17 -3.90
N TRP A 236 4.04 19.89 -3.10
CA TRP A 236 5.50 19.92 -3.21
C TRP A 236 6.15 18.66 -2.62
N PHE A 237 5.64 18.15 -1.49
CA PHE A 237 6.21 16.96 -0.85
C PHE A 237 5.95 15.68 -1.64
N TRP A 238 4.75 15.54 -2.20
CA TRP A 238 4.26 14.31 -2.83
C TRP A 238 4.07 14.44 -4.34
N HIS A 239 4.92 15.25 -4.98
CA HIS A 239 4.91 15.39 -6.44
C HIS A 239 5.33 14.07 -7.12
N ASN A 240 4.68 13.72 -8.23
CA ASN A 240 4.93 12.46 -8.96
C ASN A 240 6.39 12.31 -9.45
N CYS A 241 7.08 13.43 -9.67
CA CYS A 241 8.50 13.43 -10.09
C CYS A 241 9.49 13.19 -8.94
N LEU A 242 9.04 13.18 -7.68
CA LEU A 242 9.90 12.97 -6.53
C LEU A 242 9.96 11.49 -6.14
N LEU A 243 11.17 10.96 -5.99
CA LEU A 243 11.36 9.64 -5.40
C LEU A 243 10.85 9.63 -3.96
N THR A 244 10.19 8.54 -3.54
CA THR A 244 9.58 8.41 -2.21
C THR A 244 10.57 8.65 -1.06
N ARG A 245 11.87 8.37 -1.24
CA ARG A 245 12.91 8.68 -0.25
C ARG A 245 13.13 10.19 -0.05
N ILE A 246 13.01 10.97 -1.12
CA ILE A 246 13.17 12.44 -1.12
C ILE A 246 11.92 13.07 -0.52
N SER A 247 10.73 12.65 -0.97
CA SER A 247 9.45 13.05 -0.37
C SER A 247 9.41 12.80 1.14
N MET A 248 9.88 11.62 1.57
CA MET A 248 9.94 11.27 2.98
C MET A 248 10.92 12.17 3.76
N CYS A 249 12.06 12.56 3.17
CA CYS A 249 13.00 13.49 3.79
C CYS A 249 12.40 14.90 3.91
N MET A 250 11.80 15.42 2.84
CA MET A 250 11.14 16.73 2.82
C MET A 250 9.98 16.80 3.82
N TRP A 251 9.13 15.78 3.84
CA TRP A 251 8.07 15.64 4.83
C TRP A 251 8.62 15.64 6.25
N ARG A 252 9.71 14.91 6.50
CA ARG A 252 10.34 14.90 7.84
C ARG A 252 10.87 16.27 8.23
N SER A 253 11.46 17.00 7.29
CA SER A 253 11.97 18.35 7.51
C SER A 253 10.84 19.31 7.89
N TRP A 254 9.74 19.28 7.13
CA TRP A 254 8.58 20.14 7.36
C TRP A 254 7.93 19.92 8.72
N PHE A 255 7.78 18.66 9.13
CA PHE A 255 7.15 18.30 10.40
C PHE A 255 8.12 18.14 11.56
N ASN A 256 9.31 18.70 11.44
CA ASN A 256 10.27 18.69 12.53
C ASN A 256 10.69 17.31 13.04
N SER A 257 10.69 16.32 12.16
CA SER A 257 10.93 14.91 12.46
C SER A 257 12.24 14.37 11.85
N LEU A 258 13.13 15.27 11.43
CA LEU A 258 14.51 14.93 11.08
C LEU A 258 15.36 14.71 12.34
N ALA A 259 16.27 13.75 12.24
CA ALA A 259 17.22 13.41 13.30
C ALA A 259 18.43 14.35 13.20
N VAL A 260 18.30 15.53 13.80
CA VAL A 260 19.37 16.55 13.88
C VAL A 260 19.90 16.58 15.32
N ASP A 261 21.18 16.86 15.52
CA ASP A 261 21.87 16.83 16.82
C ASP A 261 21.12 17.57 17.93
N ASP A 262 20.70 18.81 17.68
CA ASP A 262 19.92 19.64 18.61
C ASP A 262 18.62 18.95 19.09
N ARG A 263 17.94 18.24 18.17
CA ARG A 263 16.72 17.49 18.50
C ARG A 263 16.98 16.17 19.21
N ILE A 264 18.09 15.52 18.91
CA ILE A 264 18.50 14.29 19.59
C ILE A 264 18.83 14.62 21.04
N GLN A 265 19.51 15.75 21.29
CA GLN A 265 19.80 16.29 22.62
C GLN A 265 18.53 16.71 23.36
N HIS A 266 17.60 17.44 22.72
CA HIS A 266 16.30 17.80 23.34
C HIS A 266 15.45 16.57 23.71
N LYS A 267 15.71 15.41 23.11
CA LYS A 267 15.06 14.13 23.43
C LYS A 267 15.82 13.32 24.49
N GLY A 268 16.87 13.89 25.10
CA GLY A 268 17.64 13.28 26.18
C GLY A 268 18.61 12.18 25.75
N VAL A 269 18.96 12.11 24.46
CA VAL A 269 19.93 11.13 23.96
C VAL A 269 21.29 11.80 23.87
N SER A 270 22.29 11.28 24.61
CA SER A 270 23.67 11.78 24.48
C SER A 270 24.24 11.37 23.13
N LEU A 271 24.92 12.31 22.48
CA LEU A 271 25.58 12.08 21.19
C LEU A 271 27.00 11.58 21.45
N THR A 272 27.35 10.40 20.93
CA THR A 272 28.71 9.85 20.96
C THR A 272 29.63 10.45 19.89
N SER A 273 29.14 11.37 19.06
CA SER A 273 29.89 12.01 17.98
C SER A 273 30.74 13.22 18.44
N ALA A 274 30.98 13.37 19.74
CA ALA A 274 31.74 14.49 20.29
C ALA A 274 32.97 14.00 21.07
N CYS A 275 34.13 14.56 20.76
CA CYS A 275 35.33 14.47 21.59
C CYS A 275 35.20 15.47 22.75
N ASP A 276 35.48 15.06 23.99
CA ASP A 276 35.39 15.90 25.19
C ASP A 276 36.42 17.05 25.23
N CYS A 277 37.36 17.10 24.28
CA CYS A 277 38.50 18.02 24.29
C CYS A 277 38.28 19.34 23.52
N CYS A 278 37.15 19.56 22.84
CA CYS A 278 36.96 20.75 21.99
C CYS A 278 36.10 21.85 22.66
N LEU A 279 36.69 23.02 22.94
CA LEU A 279 36.04 24.17 23.63
C LEU A 279 34.95 24.91 22.82
N ARG A 280 34.84 24.71 21.50
CA ARG A 280 33.77 25.31 20.67
C ARG A 280 32.95 24.22 19.97
N ARG A 281 31.72 24.03 20.46
CA ARG A 281 30.73 23.07 19.93
C ARG A 281 30.05 23.65 18.68
N GLN A 282 30.12 22.97 17.53
CA GLN A 282 29.21 23.22 16.41
C GLN A 282 28.06 22.20 16.50
N THR A 283 26.86 22.66 16.86
CA THR A 283 25.65 21.82 16.85
C THR A 283 24.90 22.04 15.53
N GLU A 284 24.52 20.97 14.84
CA GLU A 284 23.63 21.11 13.68
C GLU A 284 22.28 21.66 14.16
N LYS A 285 21.90 22.86 13.70
CA LYS A 285 20.58 23.46 13.94
C LYS A 285 19.92 23.73 12.60
N VAL A 286 18.67 23.30 12.43
CA VAL A 286 17.86 23.57 11.23
C VAL A 286 16.66 24.42 11.63
N SER A 287 16.69 25.72 11.29
CA SER A 287 15.55 26.64 11.42
C SER A 287 14.65 26.54 10.18
N ILE A 288 13.42 26.06 10.37
CA ILE A 288 12.59 25.44 9.33
C ILE A 288 11.95 26.41 8.33
N LYS A 289 11.86 27.72 8.62
CA LYS A 289 11.24 28.67 7.68
C LYS A 289 12.21 29.23 6.63
N GLY A 290 13.46 29.53 7.00
CA GLY A 290 14.45 30.09 6.06
C GLY A 290 15.12 29.04 5.17
N THR A 291 15.36 27.84 5.69
CA THR A 291 16.11 26.79 4.98
C THR A 291 15.32 26.11 3.86
N VAL A 292 13.97 26.07 3.93
CA VAL A 292 13.16 25.57 2.80
C VAL A 292 13.21 26.53 1.61
N ILE A 293 13.31 27.84 1.87
CA ILE A 293 13.47 28.87 0.83
C ILE A 293 14.93 28.87 0.29
N GLY A 294 15.93 28.51 1.09
CA GLY A 294 17.34 28.49 0.68
C GLY A 294 17.85 27.17 0.07
N VAL A 295 17.40 26.00 0.55
CA VAL A 295 17.91 24.69 0.09
C VAL A 295 17.33 24.29 -1.26
N ILE A 296 16.14 24.75 -1.61
CA ILE A 296 15.53 24.49 -2.92
C ILE A 296 16.35 25.17 -4.04
N PRO A 297 16.70 26.46 -3.95
CA PRO A 297 17.68 27.10 -4.82
C PRO A 297 19.03 26.39 -4.81
N CYS A 298 19.56 25.96 -3.66
CA CYS A 298 20.84 25.24 -3.59
C CYS A 298 20.82 23.87 -4.29
N LEU A 299 19.68 23.16 -4.26
CA LEU A 299 19.52 21.90 -4.99
C LEU A 299 19.37 22.16 -6.50
N ILE A 300 18.69 23.24 -6.89
CA ILE A 300 18.58 23.68 -8.29
C ILE A 300 19.96 24.11 -8.81
N THR A 301 20.69 24.94 -8.08
CA THR A 301 22.06 25.37 -8.44
C THR A 301 23.05 24.23 -8.40
N TRP A 302 22.92 23.26 -7.48
CA TRP A 302 23.72 22.03 -7.51
C TRP A 302 23.43 21.19 -8.77
N CYS A 303 22.15 21.06 -9.15
CA CYS A 303 21.79 20.37 -10.39
C CYS A 303 22.30 21.11 -11.63
N LEU A 304 22.25 22.45 -11.64
CA LEU A 304 22.78 23.29 -12.73
C LEU A 304 24.32 23.25 -12.79
N TRP A 305 25.00 23.28 -11.65
CA TRP A 305 26.45 23.17 -11.56
C TRP A 305 26.94 21.80 -12.03
N LYS A 306 26.27 20.72 -11.59
CA LYS A 306 26.58 19.36 -12.05
C LYS A 306 26.37 19.21 -13.57
N ARG A 307 25.37 19.87 -14.14
CA ARG A 307 25.14 19.93 -15.60
C ARG A 307 26.25 20.70 -16.32
N ARG A 308 26.68 21.84 -15.79
CA ARG A 308 27.82 22.63 -16.32
C ARG A 308 29.12 21.82 -16.31
N CYS A 309 29.41 21.11 -15.23
CA CYS A 309 30.59 20.24 -15.16
C CYS A 309 30.52 19.09 -16.17
N LYS A 310 29.34 18.51 -16.38
CA LYS A 310 29.13 17.46 -17.38
C LYS A 310 29.31 17.97 -18.82
N ALA A 311 28.80 19.17 -19.13
CA ALA A 311 29.01 19.81 -20.42
C ALA A 311 30.50 20.12 -20.69
N ARG A 312 31.23 20.56 -19.65
CA ARG A 312 32.65 20.94 -19.76
C ARG A 312 33.61 19.75 -19.81
N MET A 313 33.28 18.63 -19.14
CA MET A 313 34.14 17.44 -19.05
C MET A 313 33.79 16.35 -20.08
N GLU A 314 32.53 16.23 -20.49
CA GLU A 314 32.04 15.19 -21.40
C GLU A 314 31.62 15.75 -22.77
N GLY A 315 31.74 17.07 -23.01
CA GLY A 315 31.49 17.71 -24.30
C GLY A 315 30.03 17.71 -24.77
N LYS A 316 29.07 17.36 -23.90
CA LYS A 316 27.65 17.26 -24.25
C LYS A 316 26.89 18.52 -23.84
N THR A 317 26.41 19.28 -24.82
CA THR A 317 25.47 20.39 -24.64
C THR A 317 24.06 19.94 -25.06
N GLU A 318 23.08 20.15 -24.18
CA GLU A 318 21.66 19.89 -24.47
C GLU A 318 21.00 21.22 -24.84
N ASN A 319 20.38 21.32 -26.03
CA ASN A 319 19.71 22.54 -26.50
C ASN A 319 18.31 22.68 -25.90
N ALA A 320 17.85 23.93 -25.75
CA ALA A 320 16.57 24.27 -25.15
C ALA A 320 15.36 23.63 -25.86
N ASP A 321 15.43 23.32 -27.16
CA ASP A 321 14.33 22.66 -27.87
C ASP A 321 14.19 21.15 -27.56
N GLN A 322 15.14 20.57 -26.82
CA GLN A 322 14.98 19.25 -26.19
C GLN A 322 14.23 19.32 -24.85
N LEU A 323 13.78 20.51 -24.41
CA LEU A 323 12.95 20.76 -23.22
C LEU A 323 11.47 20.43 -23.41
N GLN A 324 11.06 19.74 -24.49
CA GLN A 324 9.79 19.02 -24.38
C GLN A 324 9.93 18.07 -23.21
N CYS A 325 8.95 18.14 -22.30
CA CYS A 325 8.76 17.20 -21.21
C CYS A 325 9.10 15.82 -21.76
N GLN A 326 10.33 15.34 -21.48
CA GLN A 326 10.57 13.93 -21.52
C GLN A 326 9.67 13.48 -20.40
N ASN A 327 8.50 13.00 -20.84
CA ASN A 327 7.79 11.93 -20.23
C ASN A 327 8.77 11.25 -19.29
N ILE A 328 8.40 11.15 -18.01
CA ILE A 328 8.78 9.94 -17.32
C ILE A 328 8.19 8.85 -18.23
N ILE A 329 8.97 8.41 -19.22
CA ILE A 329 8.82 7.12 -19.80
C ILE A 329 9.01 6.30 -18.55
N SER A 330 7.88 5.87 -17.98
CA SER A 330 7.77 4.65 -17.19
C SER A 330 8.82 3.75 -17.79
N ARG A 331 10.04 3.62 -17.19
CA ARG A 331 11.25 3.06 -17.83
C ARG A 331 10.74 2.13 -18.90
N PRO A 332 10.75 2.47 -20.23
CA PRO A 332 9.83 1.84 -21.18
C PRO A 332 10.03 0.39 -20.92
N GLY A 333 9.04 -0.27 -20.28
CA GLY A 333 9.34 -1.45 -19.44
C GLY A 333 10.07 -2.34 -20.39
N ARG A 334 11.41 -2.48 -20.24
CA ARG A 334 12.25 -2.84 -21.40
C ARG A 334 11.64 -4.14 -21.81
N ILE A 335 10.90 -4.15 -22.93
CA ILE A 335 10.17 -5.33 -23.31
C ILE A 335 11.34 -6.19 -23.75
N VAL A 336 11.83 -7.01 -22.83
CA VAL A 336 12.85 -8.01 -23.11
C VAL A 336 12.08 -9.04 -23.89
N LYS A 337 11.80 -8.69 -25.14
CA LYS A 337 11.29 -9.62 -26.12
C LYS A 337 12.48 -10.49 -26.44
N TRP A 338 12.30 -11.78 -26.25
CA TRP A 338 13.26 -12.76 -26.70
C TRP A 338 13.59 -12.48 -28.18
N SER A 339 14.88 -12.35 -28.48
CA SER A 339 15.38 -12.16 -29.84
C SER A 339 15.90 -13.49 -30.37
N ARG A 340 15.58 -13.79 -31.64
CA ARG A 340 16.15 -14.97 -32.33
C ARG A 340 17.67 -14.84 -32.42
N PRO A 341 18.44 -15.93 -32.23
CA PRO A 341 19.87 -15.91 -32.50
C PRO A 341 20.13 -15.75 -34.02
N PRO A 342 21.34 -15.31 -34.42
CA PRO A 342 21.75 -15.28 -35.83
C PRO A 342 21.68 -16.66 -36.49
N GLU A 343 21.68 -16.71 -37.82
CA GLU A 343 21.71 -17.97 -38.56
C GLU A 343 22.95 -18.81 -38.18
N GLY A 344 22.75 -20.12 -38.01
CA GLY A 344 23.79 -21.04 -37.52
C GLY A 344 24.07 -20.95 -36.01
N TRP A 345 23.39 -20.08 -35.25
CA TRP A 345 23.49 -19.99 -33.79
C TRP A 345 22.26 -20.55 -33.07
N PHE A 346 22.50 -21.11 -31.89
CA PHE A 346 21.49 -21.58 -30.96
C PHE A 346 21.44 -20.68 -29.73
N LYS A 347 20.26 -20.52 -29.14
CA LYS A 347 20.07 -19.74 -27.93
C LYS A 347 19.54 -20.61 -26.80
N LEU A 348 20.32 -20.71 -25.73
CA LEU A 348 19.99 -21.40 -24.49
C LEU A 348 19.46 -20.39 -23.47
N ASN A 349 18.17 -20.48 -23.15
CA ASN A 349 17.54 -19.74 -22.06
C ASN A 349 17.44 -20.67 -20.84
N CYS A 350 18.03 -20.30 -19.70
CA CYS A 350 18.04 -21.14 -18.51
C CYS A 350 17.74 -20.34 -17.23
N ASP A 351 17.16 -21.03 -16.24
CA ASP A 351 16.74 -20.47 -14.95
C ASP A 351 16.95 -21.49 -13.83
N GLY A 352 17.41 -21.01 -12.68
CA GLY A 352 17.64 -21.78 -11.46
C GLY A 352 16.73 -21.34 -10.31
N SER A 353 15.97 -22.28 -9.77
CA SER A 353 15.04 -22.04 -8.65
C SER A 353 15.54 -22.65 -7.34
N CYS A 354 15.23 -21.99 -6.22
CA CYS A 354 15.55 -22.48 -4.87
C CYS A 354 14.43 -22.16 -3.88
N ARG A 355 13.96 -23.16 -3.13
CA ARG A 355 12.97 -23.00 -2.03
C ARG A 355 13.67 -22.72 -0.71
N GLY A 356 14.08 -21.47 -0.50
CA GLY A 356 14.91 -21.04 0.63
C GLY A 356 16.23 -20.45 0.13
N ASN A 357 17.11 -20.00 1.03
CA ASN A 357 18.49 -19.65 0.66
C ASN A 357 19.43 -19.81 1.87
N PRO A 358 19.90 -21.04 2.16
CA PRO A 358 19.83 -22.25 1.33
C PRO A 358 18.50 -23.02 1.43
N GLY A 359 18.24 -23.94 0.49
CA GLY A 359 17.02 -24.74 0.38
C GLY A 359 17.08 -25.76 -0.78
N ASN A 360 15.97 -26.48 -1.04
CA ASN A 360 15.90 -27.41 -2.19
C ASN A 360 15.99 -26.65 -3.52
N THR A 361 16.85 -27.11 -4.44
CA THR A 361 17.11 -26.46 -5.73
C THR A 361 16.74 -27.34 -6.92
N GLY A 362 16.36 -26.67 -8.01
CA GLY A 362 16.15 -27.28 -9.31
C GLY A 362 16.24 -26.21 -10.38
N GLY A 363 16.44 -26.59 -11.64
CA GLY A 363 16.54 -25.63 -12.73
C GLY A 363 16.06 -26.24 -14.04
N GLY A 364 15.99 -25.39 -15.05
CA GLY A 364 15.59 -25.81 -16.38
C GLY A 364 16.09 -24.85 -17.44
N GLY A 365 15.95 -25.28 -18.68
CA GLY A 365 16.29 -24.44 -19.82
C GLY A 365 15.70 -24.95 -21.12
N ILE A 366 15.64 -24.04 -22.10
CA ILE A 366 15.12 -24.28 -23.44
C ILE A 366 16.16 -23.77 -24.44
N ILE A 367 16.41 -24.58 -25.47
CA ILE A 367 17.32 -24.28 -26.57
C ILE A 367 16.51 -24.05 -27.83
N ARG A 368 16.77 -22.94 -28.53
CA ARG A 368 16.10 -22.57 -29.78
C ARG A 368 17.09 -22.23 -30.89
N ASP A 369 16.71 -22.50 -32.13
CA ASP A 369 17.47 -22.10 -33.32
C ASP A 369 17.15 -20.66 -33.78
N SER A 370 17.76 -20.24 -34.88
CA SER A 370 17.55 -18.94 -35.53
C SER A 370 16.14 -18.72 -36.06
N HIS A 371 15.38 -19.78 -36.31
CA HIS A 371 13.96 -19.72 -36.69
C HIS A 371 13.04 -19.60 -35.47
N GLY A 372 13.57 -19.81 -34.27
CA GLY A 372 12.85 -19.81 -33.01
C GLY A 372 12.20 -21.15 -32.66
N LEU A 373 12.54 -22.22 -33.39
CA LEU A 373 12.08 -23.57 -33.11
C LEU A 373 12.85 -24.15 -31.92
N VAL A 374 12.14 -24.86 -31.05
CA VAL A 374 12.74 -25.54 -29.90
C VAL A 374 13.49 -26.77 -30.39
N LYS A 375 14.79 -26.85 -30.06
CA LYS A 375 15.65 -27.99 -30.39
C LYS A 375 15.95 -28.89 -29.20
N GLY A 376 15.75 -28.38 -27.99
CA GLY A 376 15.93 -29.14 -26.76
C GLY A 376 15.39 -28.38 -25.57
N ALA A 377 15.01 -29.11 -24.52
CA ALA A 377 14.64 -28.55 -23.23
C ALA A 377 15.02 -29.53 -22.13
N PHE A 378 15.26 -29.02 -20.92
CA PHE A 378 15.49 -29.84 -19.74
C PHE A 378 14.84 -29.21 -18.52
N SER A 379 14.52 -30.06 -17.55
CA SER A 379 14.11 -29.68 -16.21
C SER A 379 14.65 -30.72 -15.25
N THR A 380 15.45 -30.27 -14.28
CA THR A 380 16.24 -31.15 -13.42
C THR A 380 16.19 -30.68 -11.98
N TYR A 381 15.94 -31.61 -11.07
CA TYR A 381 16.16 -31.40 -9.65
C TYR A 381 17.64 -31.57 -9.34
N TYR A 382 18.24 -30.63 -8.59
CA TYR A 382 19.68 -30.70 -8.31
C TYR A 382 19.95 -31.30 -6.94
N GLU A 383 19.60 -30.60 -5.85
CA GLU A 383 19.77 -30.98 -4.44
C GLU A 383 19.63 -29.74 -3.53
N TYR A 384 20.00 -29.82 -2.25
CA TYR A 384 20.05 -28.66 -1.35
C TYR A 384 21.17 -27.67 -1.74
N GLY A 385 20.84 -26.39 -1.85
CA GLY A 385 21.77 -25.36 -2.32
C GLY A 385 21.29 -23.93 -2.12
N THR A 386 22.00 -22.98 -2.70
CA THR A 386 21.63 -21.56 -2.75
C THR A 386 20.98 -21.20 -4.08
N ASN A 387 20.31 -20.05 -4.15
CA ASN A 387 19.78 -19.51 -5.40
C ASN A 387 20.87 -19.41 -6.48
N ASN A 388 22.02 -18.81 -6.17
CA ASN A 388 23.11 -18.63 -7.13
C ASN A 388 23.71 -19.97 -7.62
N SER A 389 23.72 -21.00 -6.76
CA SER A 389 24.18 -22.32 -7.17
C SER A 389 23.19 -23.04 -8.08
N ALA A 390 21.88 -22.84 -7.89
CA ALA A 390 20.85 -23.42 -8.76
C ALA A 390 20.95 -22.84 -10.18
N GLU A 391 21.15 -21.53 -10.27
CA GLU A 391 21.35 -20.78 -11.51
C GLU A 391 22.57 -21.27 -12.29
N LEU A 392 23.72 -21.39 -11.59
CA LEU A 392 24.94 -21.89 -12.21
C LEU A 392 24.79 -23.34 -12.70
N LYS A 393 24.15 -24.21 -11.92
CA LYS A 393 23.88 -25.60 -12.33
C LYS A 393 22.96 -25.68 -13.55
N ALA A 394 21.96 -24.81 -13.65
CA ALA A 394 21.10 -24.72 -14.85
C ALA A 394 21.87 -24.32 -16.11
N ILE A 395 22.79 -23.36 -16.01
CA ILE A 395 23.66 -23.00 -17.13
C ILE A 395 24.51 -24.21 -17.56
N VAL A 396 25.16 -24.88 -16.62
CA VAL A 396 26.05 -26.02 -16.90
C VAL A 396 25.29 -27.17 -17.57
N GLU A 397 24.11 -27.52 -17.06
CA GLU A 397 23.33 -28.62 -17.63
C GLU A 397 22.80 -28.29 -19.03
N GLY A 398 22.42 -27.02 -19.27
CA GLY A 398 22.04 -26.57 -20.59
C GLY A 398 23.18 -26.62 -21.60
N VAL A 399 24.40 -26.23 -21.21
CA VAL A 399 25.59 -26.32 -22.07
C VAL A 399 25.92 -27.78 -22.42
N ARG A 400 25.83 -28.69 -21.44
CA ARG A 400 26.02 -30.13 -21.68
C ARG A 400 25.00 -30.68 -22.67
N LEU A 401 23.74 -30.26 -22.56
CA LEU A 401 22.71 -30.65 -23.50
C LEU A 401 23.03 -30.14 -24.92
N CYS A 402 23.45 -28.88 -25.06
CA CYS A 402 23.88 -28.36 -26.37
C CYS A 402 25.04 -29.15 -26.97
N LYS A 403 26.02 -29.54 -26.14
CA LYS A 403 27.15 -30.39 -26.59
C LYS A 403 26.68 -31.76 -27.07
N ARG A 404 25.77 -32.42 -26.33
CA ARG A 404 25.16 -33.71 -26.74
C ARG A 404 24.39 -33.59 -28.05
N LEU A 405 23.78 -32.43 -28.31
CA LEU A 405 23.05 -32.14 -29.54
C LEU A 405 23.96 -31.61 -30.67
N HIS A 406 25.29 -31.64 -30.49
CA HIS A 406 26.29 -31.21 -31.47
C HIS A 406 26.09 -29.75 -31.94
N MET A 407 25.70 -28.87 -31.02
CA MET A 407 25.49 -27.44 -31.28
C MET A 407 26.76 -26.65 -30.94
N ASN A 408 27.45 -26.13 -31.95
CA ASN A 408 28.75 -25.47 -31.75
C ASN A 408 28.63 -23.99 -31.38
N ASN A 409 27.65 -23.27 -31.95
CA ASN A 409 27.49 -21.83 -31.75
C ASN A 409 26.32 -21.54 -30.79
N ILE A 410 26.60 -21.22 -29.52
CA ILE A 410 25.58 -21.08 -28.48
C ILE A 410 25.62 -19.69 -27.82
N ILE A 411 24.46 -19.05 -27.73
CA ILE A 411 24.21 -17.85 -26.91
C ILE A 411 23.51 -18.29 -25.62
N ILE A 412 24.15 -18.05 -24.48
CA ILE A 412 23.58 -18.37 -23.15
C ILE A 412 22.91 -17.13 -22.58
N GLU A 413 21.62 -17.24 -22.24
CA GLU A 413 20.82 -16.22 -21.56
C GLU A 413 20.37 -16.74 -20.19
N SER A 414 20.78 -16.02 -19.13
CA SER A 414 20.35 -16.19 -17.74
C SER A 414 20.02 -14.82 -17.16
N ASP A 415 19.02 -14.75 -16.28
CA ASP A 415 18.59 -13.52 -15.59
C ASP A 415 19.42 -13.23 -14.32
N SER A 416 20.25 -14.18 -13.89
CA SER A 416 21.15 -14.02 -12.75
C SER A 416 22.40 -13.21 -13.10
N LYS A 417 22.33 -11.88 -12.92
CA LYS A 417 23.46 -10.96 -13.15
C LYS A 417 24.73 -11.37 -12.41
N ILE A 418 24.61 -11.90 -11.19
CA ILE A 418 25.74 -12.31 -10.36
C ILE A 418 26.49 -13.49 -11.00
N VAL A 419 25.76 -14.51 -11.45
CA VAL A 419 26.35 -15.69 -12.08
C VAL A 419 26.95 -15.36 -13.45
N VAL A 420 26.26 -14.52 -14.24
CA VAL A 420 26.80 -14.02 -15.51
C VAL A 420 28.10 -13.23 -15.29
N ASP A 421 28.15 -12.37 -14.26
CA ASP A 421 29.36 -11.62 -13.92
C ASP A 421 30.50 -12.54 -13.44
N TRP A 422 30.20 -13.63 -12.73
CA TRP A 422 31.21 -14.63 -12.33
C TRP A 422 31.85 -15.31 -13.53
N ILE A 423 31.04 -15.76 -14.48
CA ILE A 423 31.50 -16.42 -15.71
C ILE A 423 32.32 -15.44 -16.56
N ARG A 424 31.83 -14.21 -16.77
CA ARG A 424 32.51 -13.19 -17.59
C ARG A 424 33.83 -12.70 -16.98
N LYS A 425 33.90 -12.55 -15.66
CA LYS A 425 35.08 -11.98 -14.97
C LYS A 425 36.08 -13.05 -14.52
N ARG A 426 35.84 -14.34 -14.79
CA ARG A 426 36.65 -15.49 -14.32
C ARG A 426 36.91 -15.46 -12.80
N LYS A 427 36.03 -14.84 -12.01
CA LYS A 427 36.14 -14.75 -10.54
C LYS A 427 35.22 -15.78 -9.92
N CYS A 428 35.70 -17.01 -9.72
CA CYS A 428 34.96 -18.02 -8.96
C CYS A 428 35.86 -18.64 -7.88
N THR A 429 35.42 -18.57 -6.63
CA THR A 429 36.07 -19.13 -5.43
C THR A 429 35.44 -20.46 -4.98
N LEU A 430 34.50 -21.03 -5.74
CA LEU A 430 33.96 -22.36 -5.50
C LEU A 430 34.70 -23.37 -6.39
N CYS A 431 35.16 -24.47 -5.81
CA CYS A 431 35.79 -25.63 -6.47
C CYS A 431 34.91 -26.34 -7.54
N SER A 432 33.87 -25.70 -8.07
CA SER A 432 32.95 -26.25 -9.08
C SER A 432 33.39 -26.02 -10.54
N LEU A 433 34.56 -25.39 -10.75
CA LEU A 433 35.23 -25.37 -12.07
C LEU A 433 35.95 -26.68 -12.39
N ALA A 434 35.93 -27.69 -11.50
CA ALA A 434 36.36 -29.04 -11.86
C ALA A 434 35.51 -29.65 -13.00
N LEU A 435 34.29 -29.14 -13.21
CA LEU A 435 33.43 -29.48 -14.37
C LEU A 435 33.72 -28.67 -15.64
N PHE A 436 34.61 -27.68 -15.56
CA PHE A 436 35.05 -26.83 -16.68
C PHE A 436 36.54 -27.05 -17.01
N ARG A 437 37.24 -27.93 -16.29
CA ARG A 437 38.60 -28.40 -16.60
C ARG A 437 38.51 -29.69 -17.41
N GLY A 438 38.22 -29.53 -18.69
CA GLY A 438 38.22 -30.60 -19.68
C GLY A 438 37.67 -30.01 -20.97
N ASP A 439 38.57 -29.48 -21.80
CA ASP A 439 38.50 -29.22 -23.25
C ASP A 439 37.24 -28.56 -23.87
N ASP A 440 36.26 -28.13 -23.09
CA ASP A 440 34.90 -27.83 -23.59
C ASP A 440 34.64 -26.34 -23.85
N LEU A 441 35.67 -25.50 -23.88
CA LEU A 441 35.54 -24.04 -24.12
C LEU A 441 36.48 -23.48 -25.19
N CYS A 442 37.11 -24.35 -25.99
CA CYS A 442 37.81 -23.94 -27.21
C CYS A 442 36.97 -24.30 -28.43
N ALA A 443 35.97 -23.47 -28.73
CA ALA A 443 35.39 -23.28 -30.06
C ALA A 443 34.78 -21.88 -30.14
#